data_AF-A0A7C2S9P2-F1
#
_entry.id   AF-A0A7C2S9P2-F1
#
_cell.length_a   1.000
_cell.length_b   1.000
_cell.length_c   1.000
_cell.angle_alpha   90.00
_cell.angle_beta   90.00
_cell.angle_gamma   90.00
#
_symmetry.space_group_name_H-M   'P 1'
#
loop_
_entity.id
_entity.type
_entity.pdbx_description
1 polymer ?
#
loop_
_entity_poly.entity_id
_entity_poly.type
_entity_poly.pdbx_seq_one_letter_code
_entity_poly.pdbx_strand_id
1 'polypeptide(L)'
;MHRRVNITLPEETIRLIDRIAGKGDRSRFIDKAVKHYIEEVGKANLRKQLKEGAIRRAERDLLLAKEWFFVEEETWQKGKR
;
A
#
# COMPACT_ATOMS: atom_id res chain seq x y z
N MET A 1 11.81 -7.30 20.71
CA MET A 1 13.29 -7.40 20.68
C MET A 1 13.85 -6.20 19.94
N HIS A 2 14.91 -5.59 20.46
CA HIS A 2 15.62 -4.48 19.80
C HIS A 2 17.04 -4.92 19.46
N ARG A 3 17.52 -4.56 18.26
CA ARG A 3 18.89 -4.81 17.82
C ARG A 3 19.58 -3.47 17.60
N ARG A 4 20.77 -3.28 18.17
CA ARG A 4 21.59 -2.08 17.92
C ARG A 4 22.25 -2.20 16.55
N VAL A 5 22.09 -1.17 15.73
CA VAL A 5 22.69 -1.07 14.40
C VAL A 5 23.42 0.27 14.33
N ASN A 6 24.66 0.27 13.83
CA ASN A 6 25.40 1.49 13.56
C ASN A 6 25.11 1.93 12.13
N ILE A 7 24.59 3.15 11.97
CA ILE A 7 24.28 3.73 10.66
C ILE A 7 24.88 5.14 10.59
N THR A 8 25.36 5.50 9.41
CA THR A 8 25.79 6.88 9.11
C THR A 8 24.64 7.60 8.44
N LEU A 9 24.27 8.76 8.96
CA LEU A 9 23.24 9.62 8.38
C LEU A 9 23.84 11.01 8.12
N PRO A 10 23.36 11.73 7.09
CA PRO A 10 23.74 13.12 6.88
C PRO A 10 23.45 13.96 8.13
N GLU A 11 24.31 14.94 8.41
CA GLU A 11 24.17 15.79 9.59
C GLU A 11 22.83 16.54 9.61
N GLU A 12 22.37 16.97 8.43
CA GLU A 12 21.05 17.59 8.24
C GLU A 12 19.91 16.67 8.71
N THR A 13 20.00 15.37 8.42
CA THR A 13 18.99 14.39 8.85
C THR A 13 19.01 14.22 10.36
N ILE A 14 20.20 14.19 10.98
CA ILE A 14 20.31 14.15 12.44
C ILE A 14 19.70 15.40 13.08
N ARG A 15 19.94 16.59 12.51
CA ARG A 15 19.34 17.85 12.99
C ARG A 15 17.81 17.83 12.90
N LEU A 16 17.25 17.26 11.84
CA LEU A 16 15.79 17.09 11.70
C LEU A 16 15.23 16.13 12.74
N ILE A 17 15.92 14.99 12.96
CA ILE A 17 15.54 14.03 14.00
C ILE A 17 15.57 14.71 15.37
N ASP A 18 16.63 15.46 15.69
CA ASP A 18 16.81 16.12 16.98
C ASP A 18 15.78 17.22 17.27
N ARG A 19 15.24 17.86 16.23
CA ARG A 19 14.16 18.84 16.38
C ARG A 19 12.85 18.20 16.84
N ILE A 20 12.61 16.96 16.44
CA ILE A 20 11.33 16.26 16.65
C ILE A 20 11.42 15.27 17.82
N ALA A 21 12.50 14.51 17.88
CA ALA A 21 12.76 13.51 18.89
C ALA A 21 13.59 14.14 20.02
N GLY A 22 13.02 14.21 21.22
CA GLY A 22 13.76 14.57 22.43
C GLY A 22 14.91 13.60 22.72
N LYS A 23 15.81 13.99 23.64
CA LYS A 23 16.95 13.15 24.07
C LYS A 23 16.47 11.74 24.43
N GLY A 24 16.95 10.74 23.71
CA GLY A 24 16.64 9.31 23.93
C GLY A 24 15.57 8.72 23.00
N ASP A 25 14.79 9.52 22.27
CA ASP A 25 13.68 9.02 21.43
C ASP A 25 14.06 8.85 19.94
N ARG A 26 15.33 9.09 19.58
CA ARG A 26 15.83 8.98 18.19
C ARG A 26 15.56 7.61 17.57
N SER A 27 15.84 6.53 18.31
CA SER A 27 15.63 5.16 17.80
C SER A 27 14.16 4.85 17.54
N ARG A 28 13.25 5.38 18.37
CA ARG A 28 11.81 5.23 18.17
C ARG A 28 11.31 6.05 16.98
N PHE A 29 11.85 7.26 16.80
CA PHE A 29 11.56 8.08 15.64
C PHE A 29 12.01 7.38 14.34
N ILE A 30 13.23 6.84 14.31
CA ILE A 30 13.75 6.08 13.17
C ILE A 30 12.89 4.85 12.89
N ASP A 31 12.50 4.07 13.90
CA ASP A 31 11.62 2.91 13.74
C ASP A 31 10.27 3.29 13.10
N LYS A 32 9.64 4.37 13.59
CA LYS A 32 8.39 4.88 13.02
C LYS A 32 8.57 5.34 11.57
N ALA A 33 9.63 6.09 11.28
CA ALA A 33 9.90 6.60 9.93
C ALA A 33 10.13 5.46 8.94
N VAL A 34 10.90 4.42 9.33
CA VAL A 34 11.16 3.25 8.48
C VAL A 34 9.88 2.48 8.21
N LYS A 35 9.06 2.22 9.24
CA LYS A 35 7.76 1.53 9.07
C LYS A 35 6.83 2.28 8.13
N HIS A 36 6.71 3.60 8.33
CA HIS A 36 5.89 4.44 7.48
C HIS A 36 6.37 4.42 6.02
N TYR A 37 7.68 4.54 5.80
CA TYR A 37 8.25 4.49 4.46
C TYR A 37 7.98 3.15 3.76
N ILE A 38 8.19 2.02 4.46
CA ILE A 38 7.91 0.69 3.91
C ILE A 38 6.44 0.53 3.57
N GLU A 39 5.54 1.00 4.44
CA GLU A 39 4.11 0.93 4.21
C GLU A 39 3.68 1.72 2.96
N GLU A 40 4.18 2.95 2.80
CA GLU A 40 3.86 3.79 1.64
C GLU A 40 4.44 3.25 0.34
N VAL A 41 5.70 2.79 0.34
CA VAL A 41 6.30 2.12 -0.82
C VAL A 41 5.55 0.83 -1.16
N GLY A 42 5.17 0.06 -0.15
CA GLY A 42 4.37 -1.16 -0.29
C GLY A 42 3.02 -0.89 -0.95
N LYS A 43 2.27 0.12 -0.47
CA LYS A 43 1.00 0.54 -1.07
C LYS A 43 1.16 0.98 -2.52
N ALA A 44 2.19 1.76 -2.83
CA ALA A 44 2.45 2.24 -4.18
C ALA A 44 2.74 1.06 -5.14
N ASN A 45 3.58 0.12 -4.71
CA ASN A 45 3.89 -1.07 -5.49
C ASN A 45 2.65 -1.97 -5.67
N LEU A 46 1.86 -2.16 -4.62
CA LEU A 46 0.60 -2.93 -4.69
C LEU A 46 -0.37 -2.29 -5.69
N ARG A 47 -0.57 -0.97 -5.65
CA ARG A 47 -1.42 -0.25 -6.63
C ARG A 47 -0.93 -0.45 -8.06
N LYS A 48 0.38 -0.40 -8.28
CA LYS A 48 0.98 -0.66 -9.60
C LYS A 48 0.67 -2.08 -10.07
N GLN A 49 0.90 -3.08 -9.23
CA GLN A 49 0.64 -4.49 -9.57
C GLN A 49 -0.84 -4.76 -9.82
N LEU A 50 -1.74 -4.17 -9.03
CA LEU A 50 -3.19 -4.27 -9.22
C LEU A 50 -3.60 -3.67 -10.57
N LYS A 51 -3.10 -2.48 -10.91
CA LYS A 51 -3.37 -1.83 -12.20
C LYS A 51 -2.89 -2.68 -13.37
N GLU A 52 -1.65 -3.16 -13.32
CA GLU A 52 -1.09 -4.03 -14.36
C GLU A 52 -1.86 -5.34 -14.49
N GLY A 53 -2.28 -5.93 -13.37
CA GLY A 53 -3.11 -7.12 -13.33
C GLY A 53 -4.48 -6.89 -13.99
N ALA A 54 -5.15 -5.78 -13.65
CA ALA A 54 -6.45 -5.42 -14.22
C ALA A 54 -6.35 -5.19 -15.73
N ILE A 55 -5.32 -4.46 -16.20
CA ILE A 55 -5.10 -4.23 -17.62
C ILE A 55 -4.87 -5.55 -18.36
N ARG A 56 -3.98 -6.42 -17.85
CA ARG A 56 -3.67 -7.71 -18.49
C ARG A 56 -4.89 -8.63 -18.60
N ARG A 57 -5.83 -8.54 -17.66
CA ARG A 57 -7.00 -9.41 -17.60
C ARG A 57 -8.27 -8.75 -18.15
N ALA A 58 -8.19 -7.50 -18.60
CA ALA A 58 -9.34 -6.70 -19.01
C ALA A 58 -10.21 -7.40 -20.07
N GLU A 59 -9.59 -8.01 -21.09
CA GLU A 59 -10.33 -8.71 -22.15
C GLU A 59 -11.08 -9.94 -21.60
N ARG A 60 -10.39 -10.79 -20.85
CA ARG A 60 -10.98 -11.97 -20.19
C ARG A 60 -12.11 -11.57 -19.25
N ASP A 61 -11.88 -10.56 -18.42
CA ASP A 61 -12.83 -10.10 -17.41
C ASP A 61 -14.07 -9.50 -18.08
N LEU A 62 -13.90 -8.79 -19.21
CA LEU A 62 -15.01 -8.29 -20.03
C LEU A 62 -15.81 -9.41 -20.70
N LEU A 63 -15.14 -10.43 -21.24
CA LEU A 63 -15.78 -11.61 -21.82
C LEU A 63 -16.64 -12.35 -20.80
N LEU A 64 -16.07 -12.64 -19.64
CA LEU A 64 -16.76 -13.30 -18.55
C LEU A 64 -17.98 -12.48 -18.08
N ALA A 65 -17.83 -11.16 -17.93
CA ALA A 65 -18.94 -10.29 -17.55
C ALA A 65 -20.08 -10.33 -18.58
N LYS A 66 -19.76 -10.35 -19.89
CA LYS A 66 -20.76 -10.46 -20.95
C LYS A 66 -21.49 -11.80 -20.95
N GLU A 67 -20.77 -12.89 -20.72
CA GLU A 67 -21.36 -14.23 -20.63
C GLU A 67 -22.36 -14.36 -19.48
N TRP A 68 -22.04 -13.77 -18.32
CA TRP A 68 -22.84 -13.88 -17.11
C TRP A 68 -23.95 -12.84 -17.00
N PHE A 69 -23.90 -11.78 -17.81
CA PHE A 69 -24.84 -10.66 -17.75
C PHE A 69 -26.31 -11.08 -17.78
N PHE A 70 -26.67 -12.04 -18.64
CA PHE A 70 -28.05 -12.50 -18.80
C PHE A 70 -28.61 -13.15 -17.53
N VAL A 71 -27.80 -13.90 -16.80
CA VAL A 71 -28.21 -14.58 -15.57
C VAL A 71 -28.38 -13.56 -14.43
N GLU A 72 -27.53 -12.55 -14.38
CA GLU A 72 -27.62 -11.45 -13.41
C GLU A 72 -28.85 -10.55 -13.66
N GLU A 73 -29.14 -10.23 -14.93
CA GLU A 73 -30.29 -9.41 -15.30
C GLU A 73 -31.62 -10.09 -14.91
N GLU A 74 -31.77 -11.39 -15.18
CA GLU A 74 -32.97 -12.14 -14.82
C GLU A 74 -33.21 -12.20 -13.30
N THR A 75 -32.15 -12.35 -12.51
CA THR A 75 -32.25 -12.44 -11.05
C THR A 75 -32.53 -11.07 -10.42
N TRP A 76 -31.95 -10.00 -10.95
CA TRP A 76 -32.22 -8.61 -10.52
C TRP A 76 -33.67 -8.18 -10.78
N GLN A 77 -34.23 -8.51 -11.95
CA GLN A 77 -35.62 -8.20 -12.29
C GLN A 77 -36.62 -8.97 -11.40
N LYS A 78 -36.31 -10.24 -11.07
CA LYS A 78 -37.15 -11.05 -10.18
C LYS A 78 -37.16 -10.58 -8.73
N GLY A 79 -36.04 -10.02 -8.23
CA GLY A 79 -35.94 -9.49 -6.87
C GLY A 79 -36.59 -8.12 -6.65
N LYS A 80 -37.02 -7.43 -7.72
CA LYS A 80 -37.74 -6.15 -7.65
C LYS A 80 -39.28 -6.29 -7.65
N ARG A 81 -39.80 -7.52 -7.73
CA ARG A 81 -41.24 -7.82 -7.71
C ARG A 81 -41.72 -8.19 -6.31
#